data_AF-A0A2M7Q772-F1
#
_entry.id   AF-A0A2M7Q772-F1
#
_cell.length_a   1.000
_cell.length_b   1.000
_cell.length_c   1.000
_cell.angle_alpha   90.00
_cell.angle_beta   90.00
_cell.angle_gamma   90.00
#
_symmetry.space_group_name_H-M   'P 1'
#
loop_
_entity.id
_entity.type
_entity.pdbx_description
1 polymer ?
#
loop_
_entity_poly.entity_id
_entity_poly.type
_entity_poly.pdbx_seq_one_letter_code
_entity_poly.pdbx_strand_id
1 'polypeptide(L)'
;DISCDQQYPWCKDKSGDIAGLVKNFYNYALAAVGVAALGAIIFGGVKYTVSAGNPSGQADAISWITGAVWGLVLLLGANLLLRTINPKLVNLEMTKLEGVKVKQKTTQPNQRPGEAFKDTKTVERNDVVIKVKLAGKDKDITSQAKNFTLKNNASIDGTKKETLAEVAYLKNEGASTGKFNPNLVIITSGTDGQHEAGKNSHASGNKVDLRANQQMSNYIESVPSGWKKLNKGDNKGDNKGDMGGKCFENECYLSPRGAIYNKEKDHWDILVK
;
A
#
# COMPACT_ATOMS: atom_id res chain seq x y z
N ASP A 1 -8.61 -7.40 9.56
CA ASP A 1 -9.58 -7.15 8.48
C ASP A 1 -10.88 -6.59 9.02
N ILE A 2 -11.33 -5.44 8.50
CA ILE A 2 -12.72 -5.01 8.69
C ILE A 2 -13.55 -5.84 7.71
N SER A 3 -14.06 -6.97 8.19
CA SER A 3 -15.03 -7.78 7.44
C SER A 3 -16.37 -7.06 7.44
N CYS A 4 -16.72 -6.39 6.35
CA CYS A 4 -18.06 -5.84 6.13
C CYS A 4 -19.02 -6.99 5.76
N ASP A 5 -19.42 -7.79 6.75
CA ASP A 5 -20.44 -8.85 6.56
C ASP A 5 -21.87 -8.28 6.52
N GLN A 6 -22.03 -7.00 6.90
CA GLN A 6 -23.31 -6.30 6.88
C GLN A 6 -23.42 -5.31 5.71
N GLN A 7 -24.60 -5.33 5.09
CA GLN A 7 -25.01 -4.56 3.91
C GLN A 7 -25.20 -3.06 4.22
N TYR A 8 -24.15 -2.39 4.69
CA TYR A 8 -24.19 -0.95 4.90
C TYR A 8 -23.84 -0.18 3.61
N PRO A 9 -24.45 1.01 3.37
CA PRO A 9 -24.22 1.79 2.14
C PRO A 9 -22.76 2.11 1.84
N TRP A 10 -21.93 2.29 2.87
CA TRP A 10 -20.50 2.61 2.76
C TRP A 10 -19.59 1.39 2.54
N CYS A 11 -20.10 0.15 2.65
CA CYS A 11 -19.37 -1.10 2.43
C CYS A 11 -19.55 -1.66 1.00
N LYS A 12 -19.91 -0.84 0.02
CA LYS A 12 -20.17 -1.28 -1.37
C LYS A 12 -18.93 -1.79 -2.12
N ASP A 13 -17.73 -1.43 -1.68
CA ASP A 13 -16.47 -1.90 -2.28
C ASP A 13 -15.91 -3.11 -1.51
N LYS A 14 -15.83 -4.26 -2.20
CA LYS A 14 -15.33 -5.54 -1.65
C LYS A 14 -13.80 -5.62 -1.53
N SER A 15 -13.08 -4.54 -1.79
CA SER A 15 -11.62 -4.53 -1.91
C SER A 15 -10.86 -4.56 -0.58
N GLY A 16 -11.54 -4.49 0.58
CA GLY A 16 -10.89 -4.46 1.90
C GLY A 16 -10.01 -3.22 2.11
N ASP A 17 -10.08 -2.23 1.22
CA ASP A 17 -9.29 -1.01 1.29
C ASP A 17 -9.91 -0.01 2.28
N ILE A 18 -9.20 0.23 3.38
CA ILE A 18 -9.59 1.12 4.47
C ILE A 18 -9.78 2.56 3.94
N ALA A 19 -8.99 2.98 2.95
CA ALA A 19 -9.09 4.32 2.38
C ALA A 19 -10.41 4.52 1.61
N GLY A 20 -10.84 3.51 0.84
CA GLY A 20 -12.12 3.52 0.14
C GLY A 20 -13.31 3.54 1.11
N LEU A 21 -13.24 2.77 2.20
CA LEU A 21 -14.28 2.75 3.23
C LEU A 21 -14.42 4.11 3.92
N VAL A 22 -13.30 4.72 4.34
CA VAL A 22 -13.29 6.05 4.97
C VAL A 22 -13.83 7.11 4.00
N LYS A 23 -13.45 7.06 2.72
CA LYS A 23 -13.96 7.98 1.70
C LYS A 23 -15.47 7.86 1.51
N ASN A 24 -15.97 6.64 1.40
CA ASN A 24 -17.40 6.40 1.19
C ASN A 24 -18.21 6.84 2.42
N PHE A 25 -17.75 6.50 3.63
CA PHE A 25 -18.37 6.95 4.86
C PHE A 25 -18.42 8.48 4.96
N TYR A 26 -17.30 9.16 4.69
CA TYR A 26 -17.22 10.62 4.68
C TYR A 26 -18.21 11.26 3.70
N ASN A 27 -18.31 10.73 2.48
CA ASN A 27 -19.26 11.22 1.47
C ASN A 27 -20.72 11.03 1.90
N TYR A 28 -21.07 9.88 2.49
CA TYR A 28 -22.42 9.62 3.00
C TYR A 28 -22.76 10.52 4.20
N ALA A 29 -21.81 10.73 5.12
CA ALA A 29 -21.98 11.63 6.25
C ALA A 29 -22.20 13.08 5.79
N LEU A 30 -21.41 13.54 4.81
CA LEU A 30 -21.60 14.87 4.20
C LEU A 30 -22.98 15.03 3.56
N ALA A 31 -23.42 14.02 2.80
CA ALA A 31 -24.75 14.04 2.19
C ALA A 31 -25.87 14.10 3.24
N ALA A 32 -25.75 13.32 4.32
CA ALA A 32 -26.71 13.31 5.42
C ALA A 32 -26.80 14.67 6.12
N VAL A 33 -25.64 15.30 6.40
CA VAL A 33 -25.58 16.66 6.99
C VAL A 33 -26.23 17.69 6.06
N GLY A 34 -25.96 17.61 4.74
CA GLY A 34 -26.57 18.51 3.76
C GLY A 34 -28.09 18.41 3.73
N VAL A 35 -28.65 17.19 3.75
CA VAL A 35 -30.10 16.96 3.79
C VAL A 35 -30.70 17.45 5.10
N ALA A 36 -30.05 17.18 6.24
CA ALA A 36 -30.52 17.64 7.54
C ALA A 36 -30.54 19.18 7.64
N ALA A 37 -29.49 19.85 7.15
CA ALA A 37 -29.41 21.31 7.12
C ALA A 37 -30.51 21.91 6.22
N LEU A 38 -30.73 21.35 5.03
CA LEU A 38 -31.81 21.78 4.15
C LEU A 38 -33.19 21.60 4.80
N GLY A 39 -33.44 20.46 5.43
CA GLY A 39 -34.69 20.19 6.14
C GLY A 39 -34.95 21.17 7.29
N ALA A 40 -33.92 21.48 8.09
CA ALA A 40 -34.02 22.46 9.17
C ALA A 40 -34.31 23.88 8.67
N ILE A 41 -33.71 24.29 7.54
CA ILE A 41 -33.97 25.60 6.93
C ILE A 41 -35.39 25.69 6.39
N ILE A 42 -35.87 24.65 5.67
CA ILE A 42 -37.25 24.61 5.15
C ILE A 42 -38.24 24.64 6.31
N PHE A 43 -38.02 23.81 7.33
CA PHE A 43 -38.88 23.76 8.51
C PHE A 43 -38.92 25.10 9.24
N GLY A 44 -37.75 25.72 9.46
CA GLY A 44 -37.65 27.06 10.05
C GLY A 44 -38.35 28.13 9.21
N GLY A 45 -38.19 28.11 7.88
CA GLY A 45 -38.85 29.04 6.98
C GLY A 45 -40.38 28.93 7.02
N VAL A 46 -40.91 27.70 6.94
CA VAL A 46 -42.34 27.45 7.09
C VAL A 46 -42.81 27.90 8.47
N LYS A 47 -42.14 27.49 9.56
CA LYS A 47 -42.49 27.88 10.94
C LYS A 47 -42.51 29.40 11.11
N TYR A 48 -41.58 30.13 10.50
CA TYR A 48 -41.53 31.59 10.55
C TYR A 48 -42.76 32.23 9.89
N THR A 49 -43.14 31.76 8.70
CA THR A 49 -44.28 32.30 7.95
C THR A 49 -45.62 32.02 8.64
N VAL A 50 -45.81 30.81 9.20
CA VAL A 50 -47.06 30.45 9.90
C VAL A 50 -47.17 31.03 11.30
N SER A 51 -46.04 31.45 11.91
CA SER A 51 -46.01 32.09 13.23
C SER A 51 -46.22 33.62 13.18
N ALA A 52 -46.80 34.14 12.09
CA ALA A 52 -47.10 35.56 11.96
C ALA A 52 -47.95 36.06 13.15
N GLY A 53 -47.47 37.09 13.84
CA GLY A 53 -48.13 37.63 15.05
C GLY A 53 -47.76 36.94 16.37
N ASN A 54 -46.90 35.91 16.36
CA ASN A 54 -46.36 35.27 17.56
C ASN A 54 -44.82 35.43 17.62
N PRO A 55 -44.30 36.40 18.42
CA PRO A 55 -42.87 36.63 18.55
C PRO A 55 -42.07 35.41 19.03
N SER A 56 -42.65 34.58 19.91
CA SER A 56 -42.00 33.37 20.43
C SER A 56 -41.83 32.31 19.32
N GLY A 57 -42.88 32.07 18.54
CA GLY A 57 -42.82 31.14 17.40
C GLY A 57 -41.85 31.59 16.30
N GLN A 58 -41.75 32.90 16.07
CA GLN A 58 -40.77 33.47 15.15
C GLN A 58 -39.32 33.35 15.67
N ALA A 59 -39.09 33.58 16.96
CA ALA A 59 -37.77 33.41 17.57
C ALA A 59 -37.29 31.95 17.48
N ASP A 60 -38.17 30.99 17.75
CA ASP A 60 -37.88 29.57 17.56
C ASP A 60 -37.57 29.23 16.10
N ALA A 61 -38.32 29.77 15.14
CA ALA A 61 -38.07 29.51 13.72
C ALA A 61 -36.67 29.99 13.31
N ILE A 62 -36.27 31.16 13.81
CA ILE A 62 -34.92 31.71 13.60
C ILE A 62 -33.86 30.85 14.27
N SER A 63 -34.11 30.25 15.44
CA SER A 63 -33.14 29.37 16.10
C SER A 63 -32.86 28.11 15.26
N TRP A 64 -33.88 27.54 14.61
CA TRP A 64 -33.71 26.42 13.67
C TRP A 64 -32.87 26.80 12.44
N ILE A 65 -33.15 27.95 11.83
CA ILE A 65 -32.41 28.44 10.66
C ILE A 65 -30.96 28.74 11.04
N THR A 66 -30.73 29.48 12.13
CA THR A 66 -29.38 29.86 12.57
C THR A 66 -28.57 28.65 13.01
N GLY A 67 -29.18 27.67 13.67
CA GLY A 67 -28.52 26.40 14.00
C GLY A 67 -28.04 25.64 12.77
N ALA A 68 -28.88 25.57 11.72
CA ALA A 68 -28.49 24.95 10.45
C ALA A 68 -27.35 25.72 9.75
N VAL A 69 -27.40 27.05 9.76
CA VAL A 69 -26.34 27.91 9.20
C VAL A 69 -25.03 27.72 9.95
N TRP A 70 -25.03 27.73 11.28
CA TRP A 70 -23.83 27.50 12.09
C TRP A 70 -23.25 26.09 11.87
N GLY A 71 -24.09 25.08 11.72
CA GLY A 71 -23.65 23.73 11.35
C GLY A 71 -22.95 23.68 9.98
N LEU A 72 -23.50 24.37 8.98
CA LEU A 72 -22.87 24.50 7.66
C LEU A 72 -21.56 25.29 7.71
N VAL A 73 -21.51 26.37 8.50
CA VAL A 73 -20.29 27.17 8.70
C VAL A 73 -19.20 26.33 9.37
N LEU A 74 -19.53 25.53 10.38
CA LEU A 74 -18.57 24.62 11.01
C LEU A 74 -18.07 23.55 10.03
N LEU A 75 -18.96 23.01 9.19
CA LEU A 75 -18.59 22.04 8.16
C LEU A 75 -17.62 22.64 7.13
N LEU A 76 -17.95 23.82 6.61
CA LEU A 76 -17.13 24.55 5.64
C LEU A 76 -15.81 25.02 6.26
N GLY A 77 -15.85 25.46 7.52
CA GLY A 77 -14.67 25.87 8.28
C GLY A 77 -13.72 24.70 8.54
N ALA A 78 -14.25 23.54 8.95
CA ALA A 78 -13.46 22.33 9.08
C ALA A 78 -12.84 21.94 7.72
N ASN A 79 -13.63 21.93 6.65
CA ASN A 79 -13.14 21.64 5.31
C ASN A 79 -12.02 22.60 4.85
N LEU A 80 -12.15 23.90 5.16
CA LEU A 80 -11.15 24.92 4.84
C LEU A 80 -9.86 24.74 5.66
N LEU A 81 -9.97 24.44 6.95
CA LEU A 81 -8.83 24.15 7.82
C LEU A 81 -8.07 22.91 7.34
N LEU A 82 -8.79 21.82 7.03
CA LEU A 82 -8.19 20.59 6.52
C LEU A 82 -7.50 20.84 5.17
N ARG A 83 -8.11 21.60 4.25
CA ARG A 83 -7.48 21.97 2.97
C ARG A 83 -6.24 22.83 3.14
N THR A 84 -6.24 23.75 4.10
CA THR A 84 -5.09 24.64 4.37
C THR A 84 -3.91 23.88 4.95
N ILE A 85 -4.14 22.96 5.90
CA ILE A 85 -3.08 22.17 6.53
C ILE A 85 -2.56 21.09 5.57
N ASN A 86 -3.46 20.33 4.93
CA ASN A 86 -3.08 19.32 3.96
C ASN A 86 -4.25 19.00 2.99
N PRO A 87 -4.20 19.48 1.73
CA PRO A 87 -5.28 19.28 0.78
C PRO A 87 -5.50 17.81 0.42
N LYS A 88 -4.53 16.91 0.66
CA LYS A 88 -4.67 15.47 0.42
C LYS A 88 -5.63 14.77 1.39
N LEU A 89 -6.01 15.43 2.48
CA LEU A 89 -6.99 14.91 3.44
C LEU A 89 -8.44 15.16 3.00
N VAL A 90 -8.64 16.12 2.10
CA VAL A 90 -9.97 16.50 1.59
C VAL A 90 -10.16 16.04 0.14
N ASN A 91 -9.12 16.16 -0.68
CA ASN A 91 -9.07 15.50 -1.97
C ASN A 91 -8.59 14.06 -1.75
N LEU A 92 -9.52 13.21 -1.33
CA LEU A 92 -9.40 11.76 -1.47
C LEU A 92 -9.55 11.41 -2.96
N GLU A 93 -8.65 11.92 -3.80
CA GLU A 93 -8.41 11.39 -5.13
C GLU A 93 -7.89 9.98 -4.91
N MET A 94 -8.83 9.02 -4.90
CA MET A 94 -8.47 7.70 -5.35
C MET A 94 -7.96 7.94 -6.75
N THR A 95 -6.65 7.76 -6.95
CA THR A 95 -6.16 7.38 -8.26
C THR A 95 -6.98 6.17 -8.62
N LYS A 96 -8.07 6.40 -9.35
CA LYS A 96 -8.80 5.37 -10.03
C LYS A 96 -7.70 4.76 -10.88
N LEU A 97 -7.24 3.57 -10.50
CA LEU A 97 -6.63 2.69 -11.47
C LEU A 97 -7.76 2.45 -12.45
N GLU A 98 -7.90 3.35 -13.44
CA GLU A 98 -8.68 3.05 -14.62
C GLU A 98 -8.13 1.71 -15.05
N GLY A 99 -8.99 0.69 -14.96
CA GLY A 99 -8.66 -0.61 -15.50
C GLY A 99 -8.22 -0.32 -16.91
N VAL A 100 -6.91 -0.42 -17.13
CA VAL A 100 -6.32 -0.11 -18.42
C VAL A 100 -7.04 -1.05 -19.36
N LYS A 101 -7.98 -0.50 -20.15
CA LYS A 101 -8.52 -1.18 -21.32
C LYS A 101 -7.34 -1.18 -22.28
N VAL A 102 -6.41 -2.10 -22.03
CA VAL A 102 -5.36 -2.44 -22.97
C VAL A 102 -6.14 -2.95 -24.17
N LYS A 103 -6.35 -2.09 -25.18
CA LYS A 103 -6.44 -2.61 -26.54
C LYS A 103 -5.12 -3.34 -26.73
N GLN A 104 -5.18 -4.66 -26.61
CA GLN A 104 -4.04 -5.52 -26.90
C GLN A 104 -3.63 -5.21 -28.32
N LYS A 105 -2.60 -4.37 -28.48
CA LYS A 105 -1.87 -4.29 -29.72
C LYS A 105 -0.96 -5.51 -29.72
N THR A 106 -1.51 -6.63 -30.17
CA THR A 106 -0.76 -7.83 -30.50
C THR A 106 0.33 -7.40 -31.48
N THR A 107 1.57 -7.32 -31.01
CA THR A 107 2.71 -7.06 -31.89
C THR A 107 3.53 -8.32 -31.94
N GLN A 108 3.42 -8.99 -33.10
CA GLN A 108 4.34 -10.01 -33.56
C GLN A 108 5.79 -9.47 -33.56
N PRO A 109 6.80 -10.33 -33.45
CA PRO A 109 8.19 -9.92 -33.36
C PRO A 109 8.68 -9.48 -34.75
N ASN A 110 9.39 -8.34 -34.85
CA ASN A 110 10.75 -8.25 -35.41
C ASN A 110 11.24 -6.78 -35.58
N GLN A 111 12.58 -6.63 -35.53
CA GLN A 111 13.47 -5.55 -36.07
C GLN A 111 13.90 -4.35 -35.18
N ARG A 112 15.16 -4.45 -34.69
CA ARG A 112 16.40 -3.63 -34.87
C ARG A 112 16.37 -2.06 -34.84
N PRO A 113 17.54 -1.39 -34.62
CA PRO A 113 17.71 -0.37 -33.60
C PRO A 113 17.78 1.09 -34.10
N GLY A 114 17.50 2.01 -33.18
CA GLY A 114 17.94 3.41 -33.23
C GLY A 114 16.79 4.41 -33.31
N GLU A 115 16.57 5.16 -32.22
CA GLU A 115 16.51 6.63 -32.21
C GLU A 115 16.14 7.15 -30.80
N ALA A 116 16.92 8.11 -30.33
CA ALA A 116 16.79 8.71 -29.01
C ALA A 116 15.64 9.70 -28.98
N PHE A 117 14.81 9.64 -27.93
CA PHE A 117 13.92 10.74 -27.57
C PHE A 117 14.37 11.31 -26.22
N LYS A 118 14.80 12.57 -26.25
CA LYS A 118 15.18 13.38 -25.09
C LYS A 118 13.97 14.14 -24.54
N ASP A 119 14.03 14.36 -23.24
CA ASP A 119 13.26 15.29 -22.41
C ASP A 119 11.80 14.95 -22.10
N THR A 120 11.55 14.57 -20.84
CA THR A 120 10.71 15.31 -19.87
C THR A 120 10.61 14.51 -18.55
N LYS A 121 11.11 15.08 -17.44
CA LYS A 121 10.99 14.65 -16.02
C LYS A 121 10.54 13.19 -15.78
N THR A 122 11.51 12.31 -15.52
CA THR A 122 11.32 10.93 -15.06
C THR A 122 10.68 10.88 -13.67
N VAL A 123 9.34 10.85 -13.64
CA VAL A 123 8.65 10.03 -12.65
C VAL A 123 8.83 8.59 -13.14
N GLU A 124 9.79 7.85 -12.59
CA GLU A 124 9.98 6.42 -12.88
C GLU A 124 8.79 5.62 -12.33
N ARG A 125 7.68 5.63 -13.07
CA ARG A 125 6.59 4.65 -12.91
C ARG A 125 6.83 3.50 -13.88
N ASN A 126 7.79 2.64 -13.53
CA ASN A 126 8.13 1.42 -14.29
C ASN A 126 7.87 0.13 -13.47
N ASP A 127 6.72 0.07 -12.79
CA ASP A 127 6.29 -1.15 -12.09
C ASP A 127 5.57 -2.09 -13.07
N VAL A 128 6.34 -2.70 -13.97
CA VAL A 128 5.85 -3.75 -14.86
C VAL A 128 5.69 -5.02 -14.04
N VAL A 129 4.45 -5.41 -13.73
CA VAL A 129 4.14 -6.71 -13.09
C VAL A 129 4.33 -7.82 -14.13
N ILE A 130 5.53 -8.38 -14.21
CA ILE A 130 5.78 -9.62 -14.96
C ILE A 130 5.45 -10.79 -14.04
N LYS A 131 4.33 -11.48 -14.28
CA LYS A 131 4.11 -12.82 -13.70
C LYS A 131 5.12 -13.76 -14.35
N VAL A 132 6.24 -14.01 -13.68
CA VAL A 132 7.30 -14.87 -14.22
C VAL A 132 6.81 -16.31 -14.23
N LYS A 133 6.87 -16.94 -15.41
CA LYS A 133 6.73 -18.39 -15.55
C LYS A 133 8.15 -18.95 -15.44
N LEU A 134 8.56 -19.39 -14.25
CA LEU A 134 9.87 -20.01 -14.06
C LEU A 134 9.94 -21.31 -14.89
N ALA A 135 10.98 -21.43 -15.71
CA ALA A 135 11.32 -22.66 -16.42
C ALA A 135 12.30 -23.49 -15.56
N GLY A 136 11.85 -23.92 -14.38
CA GLY A 136 12.61 -24.83 -13.51
C GLY A 136 11.94 -26.21 -13.48
N LYS A 137 12.72 -27.30 -13.51
CA LYS A 137 12.24 -28.70 -13.46
C LYS A 137 11.53 -29.08 -12.14
N ASP A 138 11.30 -28.13 -11.25
CA ASP A 138 10.71 -28.33 -9.92
C ASP A 138 9.27 -27.77 -9.89
N LYS A 139 8.29 -28.67 -9.92
CA LYS A 139 6.87 -28.34 -10.09
C LYS A 139 6.28 -27.54 -8.93
N ASP A 140 6.93 -27.57 -7.75
CA ASP A 140 6.48 -26.92 -6.52
C ASP A 140 6.84 -25.43 -6.43
N ILE A 141 7.99 -25.00 -6.97
CA ILE A 141 8.32 -23.57 -7.10
C ILE A 141 7.47 -22.91 -8.17
N THR A 142 7.19 -23.63 -9.25
CA THR A 142 6.52 -23.09 -10.44
C THR A 142 5.05 -22.74 -10.18
N SER A 143 4.43 -23.34 -9.15
CA SER A 143 3.09 -22.98 -8.67
C SER A 143 3.10 -21.72 -7.78
N GLN A 144 4.16 -21.52 -6.98
CA GLN A 144 4.35 -20.34 -6.11
C GLN A 144 4.85 -19.11 -6.89
N ALA A 145 5.67 -19.32 -7.92
CA ALA A 145 6.28 -18.26 -8.71
C ALA A 145 5.33 -17.49 -9.63
N LYS A 146 4.14 -18.05 -9.90
CA LYS A 146 3.05 -17.32 -10.58
C LYS A 146 2.57 -16.09 -9.81
N ASN A 147 2.96 -15.93 -8.55
CA ASN A 147 2.52 -14.88 -7.65
C ASN A 147 3.64 -13.92 -7.20
N PHE A 148 4.88 -14.04 -7.69
CA PHE A 148 5.90 -13.03 -7.39
C PHE A 148 5.73 -11.80 -8.28
N THR A 149 5.92 -10.64 -7.66
CA THR A 149 5.95 -9.35 -8.36
C THR A 149 7.40 -8.92 -8.45
N LEU A 150 7.90 -8.65 -9.66
CA LEU A 150 9.27 -8.20 -9.89
C LEU A 150 9.26 -6.76 -10.40
N LYS A 151 10.29 -5.99 -10.06
CA LYS A 151 10.61 -4.72 -10.72
C LYS A 151 10.96 -5.00 -12.19
N ASN A 152 10.70 -4.04 -13.08
CA ASN A 152 11.15 -4.15 -14.46
C ASN A 152 12.68 -4.37 -14.50
N ASN A 153 13.13 -5.37 -15.25
CA ASN A 153 14.51 -5.87 -15.35
C ASN A 153 15.07 -6.62 -14.13
N ALA A 154 14.30 -6.83 -13.06
CA ALA A 154 14.74 -7.70 -11.97
C ALA A 154 14.76 -9.17 -12.43
N SER A 155 15.77 -9.92 -11.99
CA SER A 155 15.90 -11.35 -12.25
C SER A 155 15.88 -12.16 -10.96
N ILE A 156 15.17 -13.27 -10.98
CA ILE A 156 15.21 -14.30 -9.94
C ILE A 156 15.89 -15.59 -10.43
N ASP A 157 16.46 -15.56 -11.64
CA ASP A 157 17.13 -16.71 -12.23
C ASP A 157 18.41 -17.04 -11.46
N GLY A 158 18.55 -18.25 -10.94
CA GLY A 158 19.64 -18.63 -10.04
C GLY A 158 19.42 -18.22 -8.57
N THR A 159 18.33 -17.54 -8.22
CA THR A 159 17.94 -17.38 -6.81
C THR A 159 17.51 -18.75 -6.26
N LYS A 160 17.96 -19.09 -5.05
CA LYS A 160 17.68 -20.40 -4.47
C LYS A 160 16.20 -20.56 -4.13
N LYS A 161 15.74 -21.83 -4.15
CA LYS A 161 14.38 -22.22 -3.81
C LYS A 161 13.98 -21.71 -2.44
N GLU A 162 14.89 -21.82 -1.48
CA GLU A 162 14.67 -21.47 -0.09
C GLU A 162 14.49 -19.95 0.08
N THR A 163 15.29 -19.15 -0.61
CA THR A 163 15.16 -17.69 -0.66
C THR A 163 13.83 -17.25 -1.26
N LEU A 164 13.42 -17.87 -2.37
CA LEU A 164 12.10 -17.59 -2.96
C LEU A 164 10.94 -18.09 -2.07
N ALA A 165 11.09 -19.22 -1.40
CA ALA A 165 10.11 -19.74 -0.45
C ALA A 165 9.93 -18.79 0.74
N GLU A 166 10.98 -18.10 1.17
CA GLU A 166 10.89 -17.07 2.20
C GLU A 166 10.12 -15.84 1.73
N VAL A 167 10.33 -15.38 0.49
CA VAL A 167 9.51 -14.31 -0.10
C VAL A 167 8.04 -14.75 -0.18
N ALA A 168 7.77 -16.01 -0.54
CA ALA A 168 6.40 -16.54 -0.56
C ALA A 168 5.79 -16.59 0.84
N TYR A 169 6.56 -16.98 1.86
CA TYR A 169 6.14 -16.94 3.25
C TYR A 169 5.71 -15.53 3.67
N LEU A 170 6.54 -14.52 3.39
CA LEU A 170 6.19 -13.12 3.70
C LEU A 170 4.91 -12.68 2.98
N LYS A 171 4.75 -13.03 1.70
CA LYS A 171 3.50 -12.74 0.98
C LYS A 171 2.28 -13.40 1.63
N ASN A 172 2.43 -14.64 2.08
CA ASN A 172 1.37 -15.36 2.77
C ASN A 172 1.05 -14.73 4.13
N GLU A 173 2.04 -14.24 4.87
CA GLU A 173 1.81 -13.47 6.11
C GLU A 173 0.99 -12.20 5.84
N GLY A 174 1.31 -11.46 4.79
CA GLY A 174 0.52 -10.28 4.42
C GLY A 174 -0.93 -10.64 4.07
N ALA A 175 -1.11 -11.73 3.31
CA ALA A 175 -2.43 -12.24 2.94
C ALA A 175 -3.24 -12.80 4.12
N SER A 176 -2.60 -13.50 5.05
CA SER A 176 -3.27 -14.18 6.18
C SER A 176 -3.56 -13.23 7.35
N THR A 177 -2.69 -12.27 7.60
CA THR A 177 -2.82 -11.34 8.73
C THR A 177 -3.56 -10.04 8.37
N GLY A 178 -3.62 -9.71 7.07
CA GLY A 178 -4.17 -8.44 6.57
C GLY A 178 -3.35 -7.20 6.99
N LYS A 179 -2.13 -7.39 7.52
CA LYS A 179 -1.30 -6.29 8.05
C LYS A 179 -0.57 -5.50 6.96
N PHE A 180 -0.34 -6.11 5.79
CA PHE A 180 0.22 -5.45 4.61
C PHE A 180 -0.28 -6.11 3.34
N ASN A 181 -0.37 -5.33 2.26
CA ASN A 181 -0.82 -5.86 0.97
C ASN A 181 0.27 -6.76 0.34
N PRO A 182 -0.01 -8.06 0.08
CA PRO A 182 0.97 -8.99 -0.48
C PRO A 182 1.44 -8.63 -1.89
N ASN A 183 0.70 -7.78 -2.61
CA ASN A 183 1.12 -7.28 -3.93
C ASN A 183 2.20 -6.21 -3.85
N LEU A 184 2.42 -5.60 -2.67
CA LEU A 184 3.50 -4.64 -2.42
C LEU A 184 4.83 -5.32 -2.10
N VAL A 185 4.84 -6.65 -1.94
CA VAL A 185 6.06 -7.46 -1.89
C VAL A 185 6.59 -7.61 -3.31
N ILE A 186 7.48 -6.68 -3.68
CA ILE A 186 8.08 -6.56 -5.01
C ILE A 186 9.57 -6.88 -4.90
N ILE A 187 10.02 -7.92 -5.61
CA ILE A 187 11.45 -8.24 -5.74
C ILE A 187 12.09 -7.20 -6.66
N THR A 188 13.08 -6.46 -6.15
CA THR A 188 13.79 -5.42 -6.90
C THR A 188 15.10 -5.91 -7.50
N SER A 189 15.71 -6.93 -6.91
CA SER A 189 16.83 -7.67 -7.50
C SER A 189 16.94 -9.05 -6.83
N GLY A 190 17.35 -10.07 -7.59
CA GLY A 190 17.72 -11.39 -7.11
C GLY A 190 19.19 -11.62 -7.39
N THR A 191 19.52 -12.43 -8.38
CA THR A 191 20.92 -12.68 -8.79
C THR A 191 21.51 -11.62 -9.69
N ASP A 192 20.72 -10.61 -10.07
CA ASP A 192 21.11 -9.47 -10.90
C ASP A 192 21.47 -8.21 -10.09
N GLY A 193 21.43 -8.32 -8.76
CA GLY A 193 21.80 -7.27 -7.83
C GLY A 193 23.28 -6.91 -7.86
N GLN A 194 23.70 -5.98 -7.00
CA GLN A 194 25.13 -5.75 -6.78
C GLN A 194 25.75 -6.97 -6.10
N HIS A 195 26.81 -7.52 -6.71
CA HIS A 195 27.43 -8.77 -6.29
C HIS A 195 28.52 -8.51 -5.26
N GLU A 196 28.15 -8.48 -3.99
CA GLU A 196 29.14 -8.64 -2.93
C GLU A 196 29.70 -10.07 -2.96
N ALA A 197 31.03 -10.18 -2.86
CA ALA A 197 31.71 -11.47 -2.79
C ALA A 197 31.36 -12.15 -1.46
N GLY A 198 30.90 -13.40 -1.51
CA GLY A 198 30.48 -14.13 -0.32
C GLY A 198 29.81 -15.47 -0.64
N LYS A 199 29.68 -16.31 0.38
CA LYS A 199 28.95 -17.59 0.32
C LYS A 199 27.43 -17.34 0.32
N ASN A 200 26.97 -16.29 1.00
CA ASN A 200 25.58 -15.91 1.11
C ASN A 200 25.37 -14.50 0.53
N SER A 201 25.18 -14.40 -0.78
CA SER A 201 25.02 -13.13 -1.50
C SER A 201 24.00 -13.27 -2.66
N HIS A 202 23.81 -12.18 -3.41
CA HIS A 202 23.04 -12.18 -4.65
C HIS A 202 23.58 -13.19 -5.65
N ALA A 203 24.91 -13.24 -5.83
CA ALA A 203 25.57 -14.14 -6.76
C ALA A 203 25.40 -15.62 -6.40
N SER A 204 25.27 -15.95 -5.10
CA SER A 204 25.01 -17.33 -4.66
C SER A 204 23.51 -17.69 -4.61
N GLY A 205 22.64 -16.74 -4.95
CA GLY A 205 21.19 -16.91 -4.93
C GLY A 205 20.57 -16.94 -3.53
N ASN A 206 21.36 -16.69 -2.49
CA ASN A 206 20.92 -16.73 -1.09
C ASN A 206 20.25 -15.42 -0.65
N LYS A 207 20.49 -14.32 -1.37
CA LYS A 207 19.98 -12.99 -1.07
C LYS A 207 19.00 -12.50 -2.15
N VAL A 208 17.98 -11.77 -1.73
CA VAL A 208 17.03 -11.08 -2.62
C VAL A 208 16.67 -9.71 -2.04
N ASP A 209 16.59 -8.70 -2.90
CA ASP A 209 16.16 -7.35 -2.52
C ASP A 209 14.66 -7.23 -2.72
N LEU A 210 13.97 -6.72 -1.71
CA LEU A 210 12.59 -6.30 -1.81
C LEU A 210 12.48 -4.79 -1.75
N ARG A 211 11.53 -4.23 -2.51
CA ARG A 211 11.20 -2.82 -2.41
C ARG A 211 10.76 -2.46 -0.99
N ALA A 212 11.35 -1.41 -0.43
CA ALA A 212 10.86 -0.83 0.82
C ALA A 212 9.44 -0.27 0.62
N ASN A 213 8.51 -0.71 1.46
CA ASN A 213 7.16 -0.17 1.53
C ASN A 213 6.69 -0.09 2.98
N GLN A 214 5.98 0.99 3.32
CA GLN A 214 5.69 1.31 4.72
C GLN A 214 4.89 0.21 5.44
N GLN A 215 3.95 -0.45 4.77
CA GLN A 215 3.11 -1.46 5.41
C GLN A 215 3.92 -2.70 5.81
N MET A 216 4.70 -3.24 4.87
CA MET A 216 5.57 -4.39 5.12
C MET A 216 6.66 -4.04 6.14
N SER A 217 7.28 -2.85 6.01
CA SER A 217 8.29 -2.37 6.95
C SER A 217 7.72 -2.31 8.37
N ASN A 218 6.56 -1.69 8.57
CA ASN A 218 5.91 -1.62 9.88
C ASN A 218 5.58 -3.00 10.45
N TYR A 219 5.14 -3.95 9.61
CA TYR A 219 4.86 -5.31 10.04
C TYR A 219 6.14 -5.99 10.56
N ILE A 220 7.23 -5.98 9.79
CA ILE A 220 8.51 -6.57 10.18
C ILE A 220 9.05 -5.89 11.45
N GLU A 221 9.02 -4.56 11.48
CA GLU A 221 9.54 -3.74 12.59
C GLU A 221 8.75 -3.90 13.88
N SER A 222 7.46 -4.26 13.79
CA SER A 222 6.63 -4.58 14.95
C SER A 222 7.03 -5.89 15.65
N VAL A 223 7.96 -6.66 15.06
CA VAL A 223 8.42 -7.97 15.54
C VAL A 223 7.22 -8.90 15.77
N PRO A 224 6.58 -9.38 14.69
CA PRO A 224 5.41 -10.24 14.80
C PRO A 224 5.74 -11.55 15.51
N SER A 225 4.72 -12.28 15.96
CA SER A 225 4.92 -13.52 16.72
C SER A 225 5.92 -14.47 16.03
N GLY A 226 6.93 -14.90 16.77
CA GLY A 226 8.00 -15.79 16.28
C GLY A 226 9.18 -15.07 15.61
N TRP A 227 9.05 -13.78 15.30
CA TRP A 227 10.18 -12.96 14.83
C TRP A 227 11.03 -12.49 16.00
N LYS A 228 12.30 -12.17 15.72
CA LYS A 228 13.22 -11.63 16.71
C LYS A 228 13.98 -10.44 16.12
N LYS A 229 14.04 -9.32 16.84
CA LYS A 229 14.96 -8.23 16.49
C LYS A 229 16.39 -8.67 16.83
N LEU A 230 17.32 -8.46 15.92
CA LEU A 230 18.74 -8.74 16.11
C LEU A 230 19.51 -7.43 16.39
N ASN A 231 20.55 -7.50 17.21
CA ASN A 231 21.42 -6.36 17.50
C ASN A 231 22.55 -6.25 16.45
N LYS A 232 23.17 -5.07 16.39
CA LYS A 232 24.34 -4.83 15.55
C LYS A 232 25.44 -5.83 15.92
N GLY A 233 25.88 -6.63 14.94
CA GLY A 233 26.89 -7.67 15.14
C GLY A 233 26.36 -9.05 15.55
N ASP A 234 25.05 -9.19 15.82
CA ASP A 234 24.40 -10.50 15.86
C ASP A 234 24.42 -11.12 14.46
N ASN A 235 24.53 -12.45 14.38
CA ASN A 235 24.84 -13.17 13.14
C ASN A 235 26.16 -12.72 12.50
N LYS A 236 27.28 -12.94 13.20
CA LYS A 236 28.60 -12.89 12.57
C LYS A 236 28.58 -13.81 11.35
N GLY A 237 28.72 -13.22 10.16
CA GLY A 237 29.13 -13.98 8.97
C GLY A 237 30.31 -14.86 9.38
N ASP A 238 30.35 -16.09 8.88
CA ASP A 238 31.55 -16.90 9.02
C ASP A 238 32.76 -16.06 8.59
N ASN A 239 33.89 -16.20 9.29
CA ASN A 239 35.08 -15.34 9.22
C ASN A 239 35.81 -15.34 7.83
N LYS A 240 35.10 -15.53 6.72
CA LYS A 240 35.61 -15.66 5.34
C LYS A 240 34.99 -14.66 4.36
N GLY A 241 34.86 -13.39 4.76
CA GLY A 241 34.41 -12.33 3.85
C GLY A 241 32.92 -12.38 3.51
N ASP A 242 32.13 -13.20 4.21
CA ASP A 242 30.68 -13.29 4.02
C ASP A 242 29.99 -12.10 4.68
N MET A 243 30.06 -10.95 3.99
CA MET A 243 29.46 -9.70 4.44
C MET A 243 27.93 -9.76 4.30
N GLY A 244 27.39 -10.58 3.41
CA GLY A 244 25.97 -10.60 3.03
C GLY A 244 24.96 -11.01 4.10
N GLY A 245 25.41 -11.41 5.30
CA GLY A 245 24.52 -11.75 6.43
C GLY A 245 24.81 -11.06 7.74
N LYS A 246 25.64 -10.02 7.73
CA LYS A 246 25.85 -9.20 8.92
C LYS A 246 24.69 -8.23 9.08
N CYS A 247 24.30 -8.01 10.32
CA CYS A 247 23.47 -6.88 10.69
C CYS A 247 24.25 -5.58 10.60
N PHE A 248 24.19 -4.93 9.44
CA PHE A 248 24.85 -3.64 9.20
C PHE A 248 23.97 -2.50 9.68
N GLU A 249 24.40 -1.86 10.78
CA GLU A 249 24.08 -0.49 11.23
C GLU A 249 22.60 -0.08 11.40
N ASN A 250 21.67 -0.87 10.89
CA ASN A 250 20.24 -0.66 10.79
C ASN A 250 19.49 -1.79 11.50
N GLU A 251 18.17 -1.68 11.56
CA GLU A 251 17.31 -2.64 12.24
C GLU A 251 17.25 -3.97 11.48
N CYS A 252 17.63 -5.05 12.17
CA CYS A 252 17.62 -6.41 11.67
C CYS A 252 16.56 -7.28 12.33
N TYR A 253 16.04 -8.23 11.56
CA TYR A 253 15.00 -9.13 12.05
C TYR A 253 15.25 -10.57 11.58
N LEU A 254 15.04 -11.52 12.47
CA LEU A 254 15.07 -12.94 12.18
C LEU A 254 13.62 -13.45 12.08
N SER A 255 13.27 -14.06 10.95
CA SER A 255 11.96 -14.67 10.76
C SER A 255 11.86 -16.01 11.50
N PRO A 256 10.64 -16.52 11.75
CA PRO A 256 10.42 -17.84 12.36
C PRO A 256 11.04 -18.99 11.55
N ARG A 257 11.31 -18.75 10.26
CA ARG A 257 11.92 -19.70 9.32
C ARG A 257 13.45 -19.60 9.27
N GLY A 258 14.04 -18.71 10.06
CA GLY A 258 15.49 -18.53 10.18
C GLY A 258 16.12 -17.61 9.13
N ALA A 259 15.31 -16.91 8.33
CA ALA A 259 15.82 -15.92 7.38
C ALA A 259 16.08 -14.58 8.06
N ILE A 260 17.07 -13.85 7.56
CA ILE A 260 17.47 -12.54 8.08
C ILE A 260 16.93 -11.46 7.15
N TYR A 261 16.32 -10.42 7.75
CA TYR A 261 15.76 -9.26 7.09
C TYR A 261 16.54 -8.03 7.55
N ASN A 262 17.29 -7.40 6.65
CA ASN A 262 17.97 -6.14 6.93
C ASN A 262 17.27 -4.99 6.23
N LYS A 263 16.99 -3.92 6.97
CA LYS A 263 16.46 -2.69 6.39
C LYS A 263 17.59 -1.82 5.87
N GLU A 264 17.59 -1.53 4.59
CA GLU A 264 18.43 -0.50 3.99
C GLU A 264 17.62 0.77 3.67
N LYS A 265 18.30 1.82 3.17
CA LYS A 265 17.68 3.14 2.98
C LYS A 265 16.49 3.10 2.01
N ASP A 266 16.52 2.25 1.00
CA ASP A 266 15.54 2.19 -0.10
C ASP A 266 15.01 0.78 -0.41
N HIS A 267 15.55 -0.27 0.22
CA HIS A 267 15.13 -1.66 0.05
C HIS A 267 15.27 -2.48 1.33
N TRP A 268 14.71 -3.69 1.30
CA TRP A 268 14.90 -4.72 2.31
C TRP A 268 15.72 -5.85 1.72
N ASP A 269 16.73 -6.27 2.45
CA ASP A 269 17.52 -7.45 2.13
C ASP A 269 16.95 -8.66 2.84
N ILE A 270 16.60 -9.70 2.09
CA ILE A 270 16.29 -11.00 2.67
C ILE A 270 17.45 -11.94 2.39
N LEU A 271 17.99 -12.54 3.44
CA LEU A 271 19.02 -13.57 3.37
C LEU A 271 18.52 -14.89 3.93
N VAL A 272 18.71 -15.96 3.15
CA VAL A 272 18.54 -17.34 3.61
C VAL A 272 19.90 -18.05 3.53
N LYS A 273 20.29 -18.75 4.61
CA LYS A 273 21.57 -19.46 4.74
C LYS A 273 21.44 -20.94 4.42
#